data_AF-A0A6G5A2Q4-F1
#
_entry.id   AF-A0A6G5A2Q4-F1
#
_cell.length_a   1.000
_cell.length_b   1.000
_cell.length_c   1.000
_cell.angle_alpha   90.00
_cell.angle_beta   90.00
_cell.angle_gamma   90.00
#
_symmetry.space_group_name_H-M   'P 1'
#
loop_
_entity.id
_entity.type
_entity.pdbx_description
1 polymer ?
#
loop_
_entity_poly.entity_id
_entity_poly.type
_entity_poly.pdbx_seq_one_letter_code
_entity_poly.pdbx_strand_id
1 'polypeptide(L)'
;MTLRFFVPVALFVLLLVGSLVLAVTRLHEEEVTEIDDSWRPRVVVPTQGEVWPQPMNQTKSNKTLSVDGSTFSFQYEGSCPVVQQALKRYQRQILFQNCSRSETPEGARRRRTRSALSPQTPSHDGHLDVLLVTVSHQCEDIPDHRMDESYSLSISSTEESFISARS
;
A
#
# COMPACT_ATOMS: atom_id res chain seq x y z
N MET A 1 -57.90 25.82 48.94
CA MET A 1 -56.84 26.41 49.80
C MET A 1 -55.70 25.41 49.87
N THR A 2 -54.58 25.67 49.20
CA THR A 2 -53.36 24.87 49.32
C THR A 2 -52.15 25.78 49.31
N LEU A 3 -51.25 25.47 50.25
CA LEU A 3 -50.20 26.31 50.82
C LEU A 3 -49.05 26.63 49.84
N ARG A 4 -48.50 27.85 49.98
CA ARG A 4 -47.21 28.25 49.41
C ARG A 4 -46.08 27.67 50.27
N PHE A 5 -45.17 26.93 49.66
CA PHE A 5 -43.92 26.48 50.28
C PHE A 5 -42.91 27.63 50.33
N PHE A 6 -42.46 27.96 51.53
CA PHE A 6 -41.40 28.94 51.80
C PHE A 6 -40.09 28.16 51.98
N VAL A 7 -39.18 28.23 51.01
CA VAL A 7 -37.84 27.62 51.14
C VAL A 7 -36.92 28.61 51.86
N PRO A 8 -36.24 28.22 52.96
CA PRO A 8 -35.43 29.14 53.75
C PRO A 8 -34.15 29.54 53.00
N VAL A 9 -33.89 30.85 52.95
CA VAL A 9 -32.77 31.54 52.26
C VAL A 9 -31.39 30.94 52.58
N ALA A 10 -31.23 30.31 53.75
CA ALA A 10 -29.99 29.66 54.17
C ALA A 10 -29.55 28.49 53.24
N LEU A 11 -30.50 27.78 52.61
CA LEU A 11 -30.19 26.67 51.71
C LEU A 11 -29.59 27.14 50.38
N PHE A 12 -30.01 28.33 49.91
CA PHE A 12 -29.52 28.93 48.67
C PHE A 12 -28.08 29.44 48.80
N VAL A 13 -27.71 29.98 49.97
CA VAL A 13 -26.35 30.49 50.21
C VAL A 13 -25.34 29.34 50.26
N LEU A 14 -25.67 28.20 50.88
CA LEU A 14 -24.81 27.02 50.90
C LEU A 14 -24.55 26.44 49.50
N LEU A 15 -25.57 26.42 48.64
CA LEU A 15 -25.42 25.94 47.26
C LEU A 15 -24.54 26.87 46.41
N LEU A 16 -24.62 28.19 46.62
CA LEU A 16 -23.78 29.16 45.91
C LEU A 16 -22.31 29.07 46.34
N VAL A 17 -22.03 28.93 47.65
CA VAL A 17 -20.65 28.78 48.14
C VAL A 17 -20.05 27.45 47.69
N GLY A 18 -20.82 26.36 47.72
CA GLY A 18 -20.36 25.06 47.21
C GLY A 18 -20.02 25.09 45.72
N SER A 19 -20.79 25.82 44.92
CA SER A 19 -20.56 25.96 43.48
C SER A 19 -19.31 26.79 43.16
N LEU A 20 -19.01 27.81 43.97
CA LEU A 20 -17.82 28.65 43.78
C LEU A 20 -16.52 27.87 44.09
N VAL A 21 -16.51 27.04 45.14
CA VAL A 21 -15.36 26.19 45.48
C VAL A 21 -15.10 25.15 44.39
N LEU A 22 -16.16 24.57 43.80
CA LEU A 22 -16.05 23.65 42.66
C LEU A 22 -15.58 24.32 41.36
N ALA A 23 -15.86 25.61 41.17
CA ALA A 23 -15.41 26.34 39.99
C ALA A 23 -13.92 26.73 40.08
N VAL A 24 -13.44 27.08 41.27
CA VAL A 24 -12.04 27.50 41.48
C VAL A 24 -11.06 26.32 41.34
N THR A 25 -11.47 25.09 41.69
CA THR A 25 -10.62 23.90 41.50
C THR A 25 -10.55 23.39 40.06
N ARG A 26 -11.33 23.96 39.12
CA ARG A 26 -11.28 23.61 37.69
C ARG A 26 -10.41 24.53 36.83
N LEU A 27 -9.82 25.58 37.40
CA LEU A 27 -8.97 26.52 36.67
C LEU A 27 -7.46 26.25 36.82
N HIS A 28 -7.06 25.22 37.55
CA HIS A 28 -5.67 24.81 37.60
C HIS A 28 -5.48 23.56 36.74
N GLU A 29 -4.64 23.74 35.72
CA GLU A 29 -3.79 22.70 35.13
C GLU A 29 -4.38 21.88 33.97
N GLU A 30 -4.36 22.49 32.78
CA GLU A 30 -3.89 21.78 31.57
C GLU A 30 -3.14 22.79 30.68
N GLU A 31 -1.93 23.17 31.11
CA GLU A 31 -0.90 23.67 30.21
C GLU A 31 -0.30 22.44 29.51
N VAL A 32 -0.93 22.04 28.40
CA VAL A 32 -0.37 21.02 27.51
C VAL A 32 0.88 21.61 26.88
N THR A 33 2.03 21.20 27.39
CA THR A 33 3.33 21.43 26.76
C THR A 33 3.32 20.76 25.39
N GLU A 34 3.26 21.56 24.34
CA GLU A 34 3.43 21.11 22.96
C GLU A 34 4.90 20.69 22.80
N ILE A 35 5.17 19.40 23.04
CA ILE A 35 6.50 18.81 22.85
C ILE A 35 6.79 18.83 21.35
N ASP A 36 7.71 19.70 20.92
CA ASP A 36 8.27 19.73 19.57
C ASP A 36 9.08 18.44 19.32
N ASP A 37 8.37 17.39 18.92
CA ASP A 37 8.90 16.05 18.59
C ASP A 37 9.60 16.03 17.20
N SER A 38 10.15 17.17 16.73
CA SER A 38 10.76 17.31 15.38
C SER A 38 12.01 16.43 15.14
N TRP A 39 12.60 15.88 16.21
CA TRP A 39 13.74 14.96 16.14
C TRP A 39 13.37 13.49 15.93
N ARG A 40 12.10 13.10 16.07
CA ARG A 40 11.70 11.71 15.83
C ARG A 40 11.72 11.42 14.33
N PRO A 41 12.43 10.36 13.88
CA PRO A 41 12.32 9.92 12.50
C PRO A 41 10.85 9.71 12.15
N ARG A 42 10.41 10.23 11.01
CA ARG A 42 9.05 9.98 10.50
C ARG A 42 8.80 8.47 10.51
N VAL A 43 7.83 8.03 11.30
CA VAL A 43 7.41 6.63 11.33
C VAL A 43 6.84 6.31 9.95
N VAL A 44 7.59 5.57 9.15
CA VAL A 44 7.13 5.09 7.85
C VAL A 44 6.13 3.97 8.10
N VAL A 45 4.87 4.20 7.76
CA VAL A 45 3.87 3.13 7.74
C VAL A 45 4.06 2.37 6.42
N PRO A 46 4.50 1.11 6.45
CA PRO A 46 4.72 0.35 5.23
C PRO A 46 3.38 0.12 4.52
N THR A 47 3.35 0.46 3.25
CA THR A 47 2.22 0.16 2.39
C THR A 47 2.16 -1.34 2.10
N GLN A 48 0.98 -1.94 2.21
CA GLN A 48 0.81 -3.38 2.04
C GLN A 48 0.61 -3.73 0.57
N GLY A 49 1.50 -4.55 0.00
CA GLY A 49 1.40 -5.02 -1.38
C GLY A 49 1.74 -3.97 -2.44
N GLU A 50 2.27 -2.82 -2.00
CA GLU A 50 2.73 -1.75 -2.86
C GLU A 50 4.15 -2.00 -3.40
N VAL A 51 4.49 -1.32 -4.49
CA VAL A 51 5.80 -1.47 -5.15
C VAL A 51 6.89 -0.83 -4.29
N TRP A 52 8.03 -1.52 -4.17
CA TRP A 52 9.21 -1.02 -3.46
C TRP A 52 10.51 -1.34 -4.24
N PRO A 53 11.43 -0.36 -4.41
CA PRO A 53 11.28 1.07 -4.10
C PRO A 53 10.15 1.72 -4.89
N GLN A 54 9.63 2.83 -4.40
CA GLN A 54 8.58 3.56 -5.11
C GLN A 54 9.15 4.12 -6.42
N PRO A 55 8.52 3.85 -7.59
CA PRO A 55 8.95 4.42 -8.85
C PRO A 55 8.84 5.96 -8.83
N MET A 56 9.69 6.64 -9.61
CA MET A 56 9.64 8.09 -9.75
C MET A 56 8.25 8.58 -10.21
N ASN A 57 7.67 7.88 -11.19
CA ASN A 57 6.32 8.12 -11.67
C ASN A 57 5.56 6.79 -11.71
N GLN A 58 4.35 6.78 -11.16
CA GLN A 58 3.49 5.61 -11.16
C GLN A 58 2.03 6.02 -11.35
N THR A 59 1.38 5.39 -12.32
CA THR A 59 -0.07 5.48 -12.51
C THR A 59 -0.66 4.09 -12.37
N LYS A 60 -1.69 3.97 -11.53
CA LYS A 60 -2.35 2.70 -11.25
C LYS A 60 -3.78 2.71 -11.72
N SER A 61 -4.24 1.56 -12.19
CA SER A 61 -5.65 1.30 -12.45
C SER A 61 -6.30 0.63 -11.24
N ASN A 62 -7.62 0.80 -11.09
CA ASN A 62 -8.43 0.04 -10.14
C ASN A 62 -8.85 -1.34 -10.69
N LYS A 63 -8.24 -1.76 -11.80
CA LYS A 63 -8.47 -3.02 -12.45
C LYS A 63 -7.31 -4.00 -12.23
N THR A 64 -7.60 -5.29 -12.32
CA THR A 64 -6.60 -6.36 -12.18
C THR A 64 -6.57 -7.25 -13.41
N LEU A 65 -5.37 -7.69 -13.77
CA LEU A 65 -5.14 -8.68 -14.81
C LEU A 65 -4.73 -10.01 -14.16
N SER A 66 -5.19 -11.11 -14.74
CA SER A 66 -4.67 -12.42 -14.39
C SER A 66 -3.43 -12.73 -15.25
N VAL A 67 -2.49 -13.47 -14.67
CA VAL A 67 -1.28 -13.93 -15.34
C VAL A 67 -1.15 -15.42 -15.07
N ASP A 68 -1.15 -16.23 -16.13
CA ASP A 68 -0.95 -17.67 -16.07
C ASP A 68 0.51 -17.98 -16.38
N GLY A 69 1.21 -18.60 -15.43
CA GLY A 69 2.62 -18.94 -15.59
C GLY A 69 2.92 -19.97 -16.68
N SER A 70 1.90 -20.67 -17.20
CA SER A 70 2.05 -21.63 -18.30
C SER A 70 1.96 -20.99 -19.69
N THR A 71 1.19 -19.92 -19.85
CA THR A 71 1.02 -19.20 -21.12
C THR A 71 1.81 -17.90 -21.20
N PHE A 72 2.07 -17.26 -20.06
CA PHE A 72 2.79 -15.99 -20.00
C PHE A 72 4.21 -16.11 -20.55
N SER A 73 4.64 -15.14 -21.36
CA SER A 73 5.98 -15.08 -21.91
C SER A 73 6.53 -13.66 -22.02
N PHE A 74 7.85 -13.54 -21.84
CA PHE A 74 8.58 -12.34 -22.22
C PHE A 74 8.97 -12.44 -23.69
N GLN A 75 8.69 -11.40 -24.47
CA GLN A 75 9.18 -11.29 -25.85
C GLN A 75 10.37 -10.34 -25.89
N TYR A 76 11.53 -10.85 -26.32
CA TYR A 76 12.77 -10.09 -26.42
C TYR A 76 13.51 -10.51 -27.68
N GLU A 77 13.72 -9.56 -28.59
CA GLU A 77 14.42 -9.80 -29.87
C GLU A 77 15.93 -9.59 -29.78
N GLY A 78 16.43 -9.03 -28.67
CA GLY A 78 17.84 -8.72 -28.51
C GLY A 78 18.71 -9.92 -28.13
N SER A 79 20.03 -9.74 -28.27
CA SER A 79 21.04 -10.76 -28.00
C SER A 79 21.76 -10.59 -26.65
N CYS A 80 21.35 -9.63 -25.81
CA CYS A 80 22.03 -9.32 -24.55
C CYS A 80 21.94 -10.48 -23.55
N PRO A 81 23.05 -11.15 -23.19
CA PRO A 81 23.02 -12.33 -22.34
C PRO A 81 22.45 -12.06 -20.95
N VAL A 82 22.76 -10.89 -20.37
CA VAL A 82 22.26 -10.46 -19.06
C VAL A 82 20.73 -10.37 -19.06
N VAL A 83 20.15 -9.78 -20.10
CA VAL A 83 18.69 -9.68 -20.28
C VAL A 83 18.09 -11.08 -20.42
N GLN A 84 18.61 -11.91 -21.32
CA GLN A 84 18.09 -13.26 -21.54
C GLN A 84 18.14 -14.12 -20.25
N GLN A 85 19.20 -14.00 -19.45
CA GLN A 85 19.32 -14.69 -18.17
C GLN A 85 18.36 -14.13 -17.13
N ALA A 86 18.19 -12.81 -17.08
CA ALA A 86 17.22 -12.15 -16.21
C ALA A 86 15.79 -12.62 -16.53
N LEU A 87 15.37 -12.61 -17.79
CA LEU A 87 14.03 -13.05 -18.19
C LEU A 87 13.76 -14.51 -17.80
N LYS A 88 14.73 -15.41 -18.01
CA LYS A 88 14.64 -16.81 -17.54
C LYS A 88 14.46 -16.90 -16.02
N ARG A 89 15.21 -16.10 -15.26
CA ARG A 89 15.12 -16.03 -13.79
C ARG A 89 13.75 -15.53 -13.34
N TYR A 90 13.26 -14.42 -13.91
CA TYR A 90 11.95 -13.87 -13.56
C TYR A 90 10.82 -14.85 -13.84
N GLN A 91 10.82 -15.48 -15.02
CA GLN A 91 9.81 -16.46 -15.41
C GLN A 91 9.78 -17.65 -14.45
N ARG A 92 10.94 -18.27 -14.15
CA ARG A 92 10.98 -19.57 -13.47
C ARG A 92 11.04 -19.48 -11.96
N GLN A 93 11.67 -18.43 -11.43
CA GLN A 93 12.09 -18.39 -10.02
C GLN A 93 11.42 -17.27 -9.22
N ILE A 94 10.94 -16.21 -9.88
CA ILE A 94 10.43 -15.02 -9.16
C ILE A 94 8.91 -14.93 -9.27
N LEU A 95 8.35 -14.90 -10.48
CA LEU A 95 6.92 -14.60 -10.67
C LEU A 95 6.00 -15.73 -10.19
N PHE A 96 6.32 -16.99 -10.52
CA PHE A 96 5.39 -18.11 -10.35
C PHE A 96 5.84 -19.17 -9.34
N GLN A 97 6.92 -18.92 -8.58
CA GLN A 97 7.52 -19.91 -7.68
C GLN A 97 6.55 -20.51 -6.66
N ASN A 98 5.55 -19.73 -6.22
CA ASN A 98 4.57 -20.13 -5.22
C ASN A 98 3.17 -20.41 -5.80
N CYS A 99 3.00 -20.35 -7.11
CA CYS A 99 1.70 -20.59 -7.76
C CYS A 99 1.31 -22.07 -7.81
N SER A 100 2.29 -22.97 -7.66
CA SER A 100 2.12 -24.44 -7.73
C SER A 100 1.90 -25.12 -6.37
N ARG A 101 1.74 -24.37 -5.27
CA ARG A 101 1.41 -24.99 -3.98
C ARG A 101 0.05 -25.68 -4.08
N SER A 102 0.12 -27.00 -4.22
CA SER A 102 -0.98 -27.96 -4.13
C SER A 102 -1.96 -27.52 -3.04
N GLU A 103 -3.25 -27.57 -3.36
CA GLU A 103 -4.35 -27.28 -2.46
C GLU A 103 -4.28 -28.21 -1.25
N THR A 104 -3.47 -27.85 -0.26
CA THR A 104 -3.64 -28.43 1.06
C THR A 104 -5.02 -28.00 1.55
N PRO A 105 -5.75 -28.87 2.27
CA PRO A 105 -7.07 -28.55 2.82
C PRO A 105 -7.08 -27.23 3.62
N GLU A 106 -5.95 -26.89 4.24
CA GLU A 106 -5.74 -25.62 4.95
C GLU A 106 -5.63 -24.39 4.03
N GLY A 107 -4.98 -24.52 2.86
CA GLY A 107 -4.86 -23.46 1.87
C GLY A 107 -6.22 -23.09 1.24
N ALA A 108 -7.05 -24.10 0.95
CA ALA A 108 -8.40 -23.91 0.44
C ALA A 108 -9.31 -23.22 1.47
N ARG A 109 -9.18 -23.55 2.76
CA ARG A 109 -9.96 -22.94 3.85
C ARG A 109 -9.62 -21.44 4.04
N ARG A 110 -8.36 -21.05 3.88
CA ARG A 110 -7.92 -19.63 3.92
C ARG A 110 -8.41 -18.80 2.73
N ARG A 111 -8.54 -19.38 1.53
CA ARG A 111 -9.12 -18.68 0.36
C ARG A 111 -10.61 -18.40 0.55
N ARG A 112 -11.36 -19.38 1.06
CA ARG A 112 -12.82 -19.24 1.27
C ARG A 112 -13.18 -18.17 2.31
N THR A 113 -12.36 -18.01 3.36
CA THR A 113 -12.61 -16.98 4.39
C THR A 113 -12.24 -15.56 3.96
N ARG A 114 -11.26 -15.38 3.05
CA ARG A 114 -10.91 -14.05 2.51
C ARG A 114 -11.89 -13.54 1.47
N SER A 115 -12.54 -14.44 0.74
CA SER A 115 -13.52 -14.06 -0.29
C SER A 115 -14.81 -13.44 0.27
N ALA A 116 -15.05 -13.55 1.59
CA ALA A 116 -16.27 -13.09 2.23
C ALA A 116 -16.19 -11.66 2.82
N LEU A 117 -15.05 -10.96 2.74
CA LEU A 117 -14.79 -9.76 3.55
C LEU A 117 -14.12 -8.56 2.84
N SER A 118 -14.14 -8.47 1.49
CA SER A 118 -13.62 -7.27 0.81
C SER A 118 -14.65 -6.64 -0.14
N PRO A 119 -15.25 -5.48 0.22
CA PRO A 119 -16.17 -4.74 -0.65
C PRO A 119 -15.51 -4.01 -1.84
N GLN A 120 -14.17 -4.06 -1.96
CA GLN A 120 -13.43 -3.34 -3.01
C GLN A 120 -12.55 -4.32 -3.81
N THR A 121 -13.16 -5.33 -4.41
CA THR A 121 -12.42 -6.16 -5.37
C THR A 121 -12.19 -5.34 -6.63
N PRO A 122 -10.93 -5.13 -7.05
CA PRO A 122 -10.63 -4.51 -8.34
C PRO A 122 -11.40 -5.24 -9.45
N SER A 123 -11.93 -4.50 -10.43
CA SER A 123 -12.57 -5.15 -11.58
C SER A 123 -11.53 -6.01 -12.30
N HIS A 124 -11.87 -7.26 -12.61
CA HIS A 124 -11.02 -8.10 -13.46
C HIS A 124 -11.13 -7.63 -14.91
N ASP A 125 -10.00 -7.44 -15.58
CA ASP A 125 -9.91 -6.81 -16.92
C ASP A 125 -9.19 -7.67 -17.95
N GLY A 126 -9.14 -8.99 -17.72
CA GLY A 126 -8.59 -9.96 -18.65
C GLY A 126 -7.26 -10.55 -18.22
N HIS A 127 -6.46 -10.93 -19.21
CA HIS A 127 -5.22 -11.67 -19.04
C HIS A 127 -4.02 -10.90 -19.60
N LEU A 128 -2.85 -11.11 -19.00
CA LEU A 128 -1.57 -10.66 -19.54
C LEU A 128 -0.78 -11.89 -19.98
N ASP A 129 -0.73 -12.12 -21.29
CA ASP A 129 -0.02 -13.26 -21.89
C ASP A 129 1.41 -12.91 -22.31
N VAL A 130 1.65 -11.67 -22.72
CA VAL A 130 2.93 -11.23 -23.28
C VAL A 130 3.37 -9.93 -22.64
N LEU A 131 4.65 -9.86 -22.24
CA LEU A 131 5.33 -8.61 -21.95
C LEU A 131 6.47 -8.42 -22.96
N LEU A 132 6.36 -7.39 -23.78
CA LEU A 132 7.43 -6.99 -24.69
C LEU A 132 8.57 -6.36 -23.90
N VAL A 133 9.81 -6.78 -24.17
CA VAL A 133 11.02 -6.29 -23.52
C VAL A 133 11.88 -5.64 -24.58
N THR A 134 12.22 -4.37 -24.35
CA THR A 134 13.10 -3.61 -25.24
C THR A 134 14.24 -3.03 -24.45
N VAL A 135 15.46 -3.36 -24.84
CA VAL A 135 16.69 -2.73 -24.31
C VAL A 135 17.40 -2.11 -25.49
N SER A 136 17.45 -0.78 -25.53
CA SER A 136 18.16 -0.05 -26.57
C SER A 136 19.64 0.08 -26.22
N HIS A 137 20.46 0.44 -27.22
CA HIS A 137 21.92 0.53 -27.14
C HIS A 137 22.64 -0.83 -27.01
N GLN A 138 23.96 -0.77 -26.83
CA GLN A 138 24.81 -1.96 -26.79
C GLN A 138 24.76 -2.56 -25.39
N CYS A 139 24.56 -3.87 -25.30
CA CYS A 139 24.55 -4.61 -24.04
C CYS A 139 25.83 -4.33 -23.22
N GLU A 140 25.66 -3.71 -22.06
CA GLU A 140 26.73 -3.45 -21.11
C GLU A 140 26.80 -4.58 -20.08
N ASP A 141 28.01 -5.09 -19.83
CA ASP A 141 28.24 -6.24 -18.93
C ASP A 141 28.76 -5.82 -17.56
N ILE A 142 29.32 -4.61 -17.44
CA ILE A 142 30.03 -4.14 -16.24
C ILE A 142 29.35 -2.87 -15.73
N PRO A 143 28.85 -2.88 -14.48
CA PRO A 143 28.17 -1.72 -13.94
C PRO A 143 29.11 -0.57 -13.60
N ASP A 144 28.72 0.65 -13.97
CA ASP A 144 29.37 1.89 -13.52
C ASP A 144 28.36 2.96 -13.03
N HIS A 145 28.87 3.97 -12.32
CA HIS A 145 28.07 4.99 -11.64
C HIS A 145 27.35 5.98 -12.59
N ARG A 146 27.62 5.92 -13.89
CA ARG A 146 27.04 6.76 -14.94
C ARG A 146 26.09 6.00 -15.85
N MET A 147 25.88 4.71 -15.60
CA MET A 147 24.90 3.91 -16.34
C MET A 147 23.51 4.51 -16.19
N ASP A 148 22.70 4.30 -17.22
CA ASP A 148 21.31 4.71 -17.22
C ASP A 148 20.40 3.58 -16.75
N GLU A 149 19.94 3.67 -15.50
CA GLU A 149 18.99 2.69 -14.92
C GLU A 149 17.52 3.08 -15.14
N SER A 150 17.23 4.06 -16.02
CA SER A 150 15.86 4.47 -16.30
C SER A 150 15.09 3.46 -17.14
N TYR A 151 13.80 3.30 -16.84
CA TYR A 151 12.90 2.41 -17.55
C TYR A 151 11.49 3.00 -17.66
N SER A 152 10.73 2.48 -18.61
CA SER A 152 9.29 2.66 -18.73
C SER A 152 8.59 1.31 -18.73
N LEU A 153 7.55 1.17 -17.92
CA LEU A 153 6.73 -0.04 -17.80
C LEU A 153 5.27 0.33 -18.04
N SER A 154 4.64 -0.31 -19.03
CA SER A 154 3.21 -0.20 -19.29
C SER A 154 2.57 -1.58 -19.24
N ILE A 155 1.47 -1.69 -18.50
CA ILE A 155 0.70 -2.92 -18.34
C ILE A 155 -0.75 -2.62 -18.70
N SER A 156 -1.25 -3.30 -19.73
CA SER A 156 -2.59 -3.11 -20.29
C SER A 156 -3.13 -4.43 -20.85
N SER A 157 -4.44 -4.62 -20.77
CA SER A 157 -5.15 -5.72 -21.46
C SER A 157 -5.60 -5.34 -22.86
N THR A 158 -5.74 -4.05 -23.15
CA THR A 158 -6.25 -3.53 -24.43
C THR A 158 -5.14 -3.05 -25.35
N GLU A 159 -3.97 -2.76 -24.80
CA GLU A 159 -2.79 -2.29 -25.51
C GLU A 159 -1.62 -3.24 -25.26
N GLU A 160 -0.56 -3.07 -26.05
CA GLU A 160 0.66 -3.84 -25.87
C GLU A 160 1.30 -3.51 -24.51
N SER A 161 1.48 -4.54 -23.69
CA SER A 161 2.22 -4.42 -22.44
C SER A 161 3.72 -4.53 -22.73
N PHE A 162 4.50 -3.57 -22.22
CA PHE A 162 5.92 -3.51 -22.48
C PHE A 162 6.73 -3.00 -21.29
N ILE A 163 8.01 -3.38 -21.28
CA ILE A 163 9.06 -2.73 -20.52
C ILE A 163 10.17 -2.30 -21.48
N SER A 164 10.56 -1.03 -21.38
CA SER A 164 11.68 -0.49 -22.16
C SER A 164 12.70 0.17 -21.25
N ALA A 165 13.97 -0.04 -21.55
CA ALA A 165 15.10 0.57 -20.85
C ALA A 165 16.22 0.90 -21.86
N ARG A 166 17.11 1.81 -21.46
CA ARG A 166 18.37 2.06 -22.17
C ARG A 166 19.47 1.24 -21.50
N SER A 167 20.37 0.65 -22.28
CA SER A 167 21.63 0.12 -21.75
C SER A 167 22.78 1.08 -21.98
#